data_AF-A0A914W046-F1
#
_entry.id   AF-A0A914W046-F1
#
_cell.length_a   1.000
_cell.length_b   1.000
_cell.length_c   1.000
_cell.angle_alpha   90.00
_cell.angle_beta   90.00
_cell.angle_gamma   90.00
#
_symmetry.space_group_name_H-M   'P 1'
#
loop_
_entity.id
_entity.type
_entity.pdbx_description
1 polymer ?
#
loop_
_entity_poly.entity_id
_entity_poly.type
_entity_poly.pdbx_seq_one_letter_code
_entity_poly.pdbx_strand_id
1 'polypeptide(L)'
;MGDATASNPLTAICIVADKNRCPTGFLPIAKSFDDQTEADVWKDGFFTLSRVYRYIAFSKVIQPNAFVVNVVADVCVVADREVVPSGFVPIELTDDTREKALRKKQLCVRYVPRDTAVDAVCDLIILTRQKKPPNGYSMAGDIDGLTICYKFGVIPPMG
;
A
#
# COMPACT_ATOMS: atom_id res chain seq x y z
N MET A 1 -0.92 -12.85 -23.80
CA MET A 1 -1.99 -12.01 -23.25
C MET A 1 -1.53 -11.57 -21.87
N GLY A 2 -1.02 -10.35 -21.74
CA GLY A 2 -0.65 -9.80 -20.43
C GLY A 2 -1.92 -9.62 -19.60
N ASP A 3 -1.86 -10.01 -18.33
CA ASP A 3 -2.98 -9.99 -17.41
C ASP A 3 -3.62 -8.59 -17.34
N ALA A 4 -4.81 -8.45 -17.90
CA ALA A 4 -5.55 -7.19 -17.96
C ALA A 4 -5.88 -6.64 -16.55
N THR A 5 -5.77 -7.46 -15.49
CA THR A 5 -5.98 -7.04 -14.11
C THR A 5 -4.76 -6.36 -13.49
N ALA A 6 -3.56 -6.56 -14.04
CA ALA A 6 -2.33 -5.94 -13.55
C ALA A 6 -2.34 -4.41 -13.72
N SER A 7 -3.05 -3.91 -14.74
CA SER A 7 -3.19 -2.47 -15.03
C SER A 7 -4.34 -1.78 -14.29
N ASN A 8 -5.23 -2.52 -13.61
CA ASN A 8 -6.36 -1.89 -12.94
C ASN A 8 -5.88 -1.00 -11.77
N PRO A 9 -6.46 0.21 -11.60
CA PRO A 9 -6.17 1.08 -10.47
C PRO A 9 -6.41 0.40 -9.13
N LEU A 10 -5.54 0.69 -8.16
CA LEU A 10 -5.81 0.41 -6.77
C LEU A 10 -6.97 1.31 -6.32
N THR A 11 -7.93 0.73 -5.62
CA THR A 11 -9.08 1.44 -5.04
C THR A 11 -8.91 1.69 -3.55
N ALA A 12 -8.06 0.90 -2.88
CA ALA A 12 -7.76 1.04 -1.46
C ALA A 12 -6.42 0.41 -1.08
N ILE A 13 -5.82 0.92 -0.01
CA ILE A 13 -4.65 0.34 0.67
C ILE A 13 -4.97 0.29 2.17
N CYS A 14 -4.60 -0.80 2.83
CA CYS A 14 -4.65 -0.93 4.28
C CYS A 14 -3.39 -1.63 4.82
N ILE A 15 -3.28 -1.71 6.14
CA ILE A 15 -2.27 -2.50 6.83
C ILE A 15 -3.00 -3.51 7.73
N VAL A 16 -2.54 -4.75 7.77
CA VAL A 16 -3.10 -5.81 8.64
C VAL A 16 -2.01 -6.41 9.52
N ALA A 17 -2.39 -6.89 10.70
CA ALA A 17 -1.50 -7.63 11.59
C ALA A 17 -1.32 -9.10 11.15
N ASP A 18 -2.35 -9.69 10.53
CA ASP A 18 -2.29 -11.04 9.95
C ASP A 18 -2.62 -11.01 8.46
N LYS A 19 -1.65 -11.42 7.62
CA LYS A 19 -1.83 -11.51 6.15
C LYS A 19 -2.97 -12.42 5.74
N ASN A 20 -3.39 -13.37 6.57
CA ASN A 20 -4.51 -14.28 6.29
C ASN A 20 -5.87 -13.69 6.68
N ARG A 21 -5.90 -12.53 7.36
CA ARG A 21 -7.12 -11.82 7.75
C ARG A 21 -7.29 -10.50 6.99
N CYS A 22 -6.79 -10.46 5.75
CA CYS A 22 -7.06 -9.34 4.87
C CYS A 22 -8.58 -9.18 4.65
N PRO A 23 -9.08 -7.93 4.55
CA PRO A 23 -10.47 -7.69 4.21
C PRO A 23 -10.82 -8.30 2.85
N THR A 24 -12.08 -8.66 2.66
CA THR A 24 -12.56 -9.20 1.39
C THR A 24 -12.19 -8.29 0.23
N GLY A 25 -11.54 -8.85 -0.80
CA GLY A 25 -11.11 -8.12 -1.99
C GLY A 25 -9.73 -7.46 -1.87
N PHE A 26 -9.03 -7.59 -0.74
CA PHE A 26 -7.65 -7.14 -0.57
C PHE A 26 -6.66 -8.28 -0.78
N LEU A 27 -5.49 -7.93 -1.31
CA LEU A 27 -4.34 -8.82 -1.49
C LEU A 27 -3.19 -8.33 -0.61
N PRO A 28 -2.66 -9.15 0.32
CA PRO A 28 -1.50 -8.79 1.11
C PRO A 28 -0.22 -8.86 0.28
N ILE A 29 0.67 -7.89 0.47
CA ILE A 29 2.07 -7.99 0.05
C ILE A 29 2.80 -8.79 1.12
N ALA A 30 2.71 -10.12 1.04
CA ALA A 30 3.30 -11.03 2.02
C ALA A 30 4.80 -11.25 1.83
N LYS A 31 5.32 -10.99 0.62
CA LYS A 31 6.71 -11.20 0.24
C LYS A 31 7.28 -10.01 -0.52
N SER A 32 8.57 -9.77 -0.34
CA SER A 32 9.31 -8.76 -1.11
C SER A 32 9.35 -9.15 -2.59
N PHE A 33 9.38 -8.15 -3.46
CA PHE A 33 9.41 -8.36 -4.89
C PHE A 33 10.78 -8.89 -5.36
N ASP A 34 11.87 -8.40 -4.78
CA ASP A 34 13.23 -8.62 -5.26
C ASP A 34 13.86 -9.94 -4.79
N ASP A 35 13.62 -10.36 -3.54
CA ASP A 35 14.23 -11.60 -3.00
C ASP A 35 13.24 -12.58 -2.35
N GLN A 36 11.93 -12.31 -2.45
CA GLN A 36 10.85 -13.18 -1.99
C GLN A 36 10.87 -13.49 -0.47
N THR A 37 11.52 -12.63 0.32
CA THR A 37 11.55 -12.69 1.79
C THR A 37 10.28 -12.09 2.39
N GLU A 38 10.02 -12.34 3.68
CA GLU A 38 8.82 -11.85 4.37
C GLU A 38 8.76 -10.31 4.37
N ALA A 39 7.70 -9.74 3.81
CA ALA A 39 7.49 -8.30 3.70
C ALA A 39 6.75 -7.74 4.94
N ASP A 40 7.28 -8.07 6.11
CA ASP A 40 6.81 -7.50 7.38
C ASP A 40 7.34 -6.07 7.53
N VAL A 41 6.45 -5.09 7.47
CA VAL A 41 6.79 -3.66 7.59
C VAL A 41 6.90 -3.18 9.05
N TRP A 42 7.01 -4.12 9.99
CA TRP A 42 7.25 -3.85 11.39
C TRP A 42 8.48 -4.60 11.91
N LYS A 43 9.53 -3.88 12.28
CA LYS A 43 10.72 -4.50 12.85
C LYS A 43 10.71 -4.51 14.37
N ASP A 44 10.53 -5.66 15.01
CA ASP A 44 10.52 -5.73 16.48
C ASP A 44 11.70 -5.00 17.15
N GLY A 45 11.42 -4.34 18.27
CA GLY A 45 12.45 -3.76 19.12
C GLY A 45 13.07 -4.82 20.04
N PHE A 46 14.27 -4.54 20.57
CA PHE A 46 15.00 -5.44 21.48
C PHE A 46 14.26 -5.81 22.78
N PHE A 47 13.16 -5.13 23.12
CA PHE A 47 12.37 -5.33 24.35
C PHE A 47 10.95 -5.86 24.10
N THR A 48 10.62 -6.24 22.86
CA THR A 48 9.26 -6.71 22.53
C THR A 48 9.13 -8.19 22.92
N LEU A 49 8.27 -8.48 23.91
CA LEU A 49 8.05 -9.84 24.43
C LEU A 49 7.33 -10.76 23.43
N SER A 50 6.53 -10.18 22.52
CA SER A 50 5.84 -10.88 21.44
C SER A 50 6.19 -10.24 20.10
N ARG A 51 6.36 -11.08 19.07
CA ARG A 51 6.60 -10.65 17.70
C ARG A 51 5.35 -9.99 17.15
N VAL A 52 5.48 -8.77 16.65
CA VAL A 52 4.39 -8.02 16.01
C VAL A 52 4.64 -8.02 14.51
N TYR A 53 3.63 -8.39 13.74
CA TYR A 53 3.68 -8.35 12.27
C TYR A 53 2.81 -7.24 11.73
N ARG A 54 3.22 -6.66 10.61
CA ARG A 54 2.40 -5.76 9.80
C ARG A 54 2.61 -6.03 8.32
N TYR A 55 1.52 -6.16 7.59
CA TYR A 55 1.56 -6.36 6.14
C TYR A 55 0.72 -5.28 5.47
N ILE A 56 1.28 -4.65 4.44
CA ILE A 56 0.51 -3.78 3.56
C ILE A 56 -0.35 -4.67 2.66
N ALA A 57 -1.61 -4.31 2.49
CA ALA A 57 -2.52 -4.96 1.56
C ALA A 57 -3.21 -3.91 0.68
N PHE A 58 -3.58 -4.27 -0.54
CA PHE A 58 -4.26 -3.38 -1.47
C PHE A 58 -5.47 -4.07 -2.11
N SER A 59 -6.43 -3.27 -2.55
CA SER A 59 -7.59 -3.72 -3.32
C SER A 59 -7.61 -3.04 -4.68
N LYS A 60 -8.07 -3.78 -5.68
CA LYS A 60 -8.45 -3.28 -7.02
C LYS A 60 -9.95 -3.43 -7.26
N VAL A 61 -10.71 -3.86 -6.24
CA VAL A 61 -12.13 -4.15 -6.36
C VAL A 61 -12.91 -2.86 -6.38
N ILE A 62 -13.78 -2.73 -7.38
CA ILE A 62 -14.81 -1.71 -7.44
C ILE A 62 -16.08 -2.30 -6.83
N GLN A 63 -16.63 -1.65 -5.81
CA GLN A 63 -17.85 -2.12 -5.17
C GLN A 63 -19.04 -2.02 -6.14
N PRO A 64 -19.84 -3.09 -6.30
CA PRO A 64 -21.07 -3.01 -7.08
C PRO A 64 -22.00 -2.00 -6.40
N ASN A 65 -22.44 -0.99 -7.15
CA ASN A 65 -23.27 0.15 -6.70
C ASN A 65 -22.52 1.33 -6.06
N ALA A 66 -21.20 1.43 -6.19
CA ALA A 66 -20.49 2.64 -5.80
C ALA A 66 -20.92 3.83 -6.69
N PHE A 67 -21.57 4.84 -6.10
CA PHE A 67 -21.92 6.09 -6.80
C PHE A 67 -20.69 6.90 -7.21
N VAL A 68 -19.64 6.84 -6.39
CA VAL A 68 -18.33 7.44 -6.65
C VAL A 68 -17.27 6.37 -6.42
N VAL A 69 -16.44 6.13 -7.43
CA VAL A 69 -15.30 5.23 -7.33
C VAL A 69 -14.06 6.11 -7.12
N ASN A 70 -13.40 5.95 -5.98
CA ASN A 70 -12.10 6.57 -5.76
C ASN A 70 -11.00 5.59 -6.18
N VAL A 71 -9.89 6.16 -6.66
CA VAL A 71 -8.66 5.44 -6.97
C VAL A 71 -7.50 6.05 -6.19
N VAL A 72 -6.49 5.22 -5.93
CA VAL A 72 -5.24 5.67 -5.31
C VAL A 72 -4.47 6.48 -6.34
N ALA A 73 -4.31 7.76 -6.07
CA ALA A 73 -3.61 8.70 -6.94
C ALA A 73 -2.16 8.92 -6.54
N ASP A 74 -1.79 8.63 -5.29
CA ASP A 74 -0.40 8.68 -4.83
C ASP A 74 -0.23 7.96 -3.49
N VAL A 75 1.01 7.59 -3.20
CA VAL A 75 1.42 6.93 -1.94
C VAL A 75 2.75 7.54 -1.48
N CYS A 76 2.84 7.93 -0.21
CA CYS A 76 4.09 8.41 0.37
C CYS A 76 4.29 7.86 1.78
N VAL A 77 5.55 7.84 2.22
CA VAL A 77 5.94 7.48 3.59
C VAL A 77 6.55 8.70 4.26
N VAL A 78 5.95 9.14 5.36
CA VAL A 78 6.44 10.27 6.17
C VAL A 78 6.87 9.79 7.56
N ALA A 79 7.58 10.63 8.33
CA ALA A 79 7.87 10.29 9.73
C ALA A 79 6.61 10.39 10.61
N ASP A 80 6.52 9.59 11.68
CA ASP A 80 5.30 9.46 12.55
C ASP A 80 4.79 10.78 13.16
N ARG A 81 5.62 11.83 13.20
CA ARG A 81 5.27 13.15 13.77
C ARG A 81 5.35 14.27 12.74
N GLU A 82 5.55 13.91 11.48
CA GLU A 82 5.62 14.87 10.39
C GLU A 82 4.22 15.26 9.94
N VAL A 83 4.08 16.46 9.38
CA VAL A 83 2.80 16.90 8.83
C VAL A 83 2.47 16.06 7.61
N VAL A 84 1.30 15.41 7.63
CA VAL A 84 0.80 14.66 6.47
C VAL A 84 0.60 15.64 5.29
N PRO A 85 1.14 15.34 4.09
CA PRO A 85 0.99 16.21 2.94
C PRO A 85 -0.48 16.46 2.59
N SER A 86 -0.78 17.66 2.06
CA SER A 86 -2.15 18.04 1.70
C SER A 86 -2.78 17.03 0.74
N GLY A 87 -4.01 16.60 1.04
CA GLY A 87 -4.77 15.62 0.25
C GLY A 87 -4.44 14.16 0.55
N PHE A 88 -3.43 13.87 1.38
CA PHE A 88 -3.13 12.52 1.83
C PHE A 88 -3.82 12.20 3.17
N VAL A 89 -4.12 10.93 3.38
CA VAL A 89 -4.59 10.40 4.66
C VAL A 89 -3.62 9.31 5.16
N PRO A 90 -3.21 9.33 6.45
CA PRO A 90 -2.36 8.29 7.00
C PRO A 90 -3.16 7.02 7.31
N ILE A 91 -2.55 5.85 7.13
CA ILE A 91 -3.05 4.57 7.64
C ILE A 91 -2.54 4.42 9.07
N GLU A 92 -3.35 4.84 10.04
CA GLU A 92 -2.94 4.92 11.45
C GLU A 92 -3.05 3.59 12.19
N LEU A 93 -4.03 2.78 11.81
CA LEU A 93 -4.40 1.55 12.50
C LEU A 93 -4.45 0.38 11.53
N THR A 94 -4.17 -0.81 12.05
CA THR A 94 -4.42 -2.06 11.31
C THR A 94 -5.92 -2.23 11.10
N ASP A 95 -6.30 -2.78 9.95
CA ASP A 95 -7.71 -3.00 9.63
C ASP A 95 -8.32 -4.12 10.47
N ASP A 96 -7.55 -5.20 10.70
CA ASP A 96 -8.01 -6.43 11.34
C ASP A 96 -7.96 -6.39 12.88
N THR A 97 -6.98 -5.72 13.49
CA THR A 97 -6.84 -5.62 14.96
C THR A 97 -7.07 -4.24 15.54
N ARG A 98 -7.17 -3.19 14.71
CA ARG A 98 -7.30 -1.79 15.16
C ARG A 98 -6.13 -1.33 16.04
N GLU A 99 -4.96 -1.96 15.91
CA GLU A 99 -3.72 -1.60 16.61
C GLU A 99 -2.93 -0.56 15.81
N LYS A 100 -1.94 0.11 16.42
CA LYS A 100 -1.06 1.03 15.68
C LYS A 100 -0.45 0.34 14.46
N ALA A 101 -0.64 0.95 13.28
CA ALA A 101 -0.19 0.37 12.01
C ALA A 101 1.34 0.36 11.89
N LEU A 102 1.99 1.47 12.22
CA LEU A 102 3.45 1.66 12.11
C LEU A 102 3.97 2.49 13.30
N ARG A 103 5.28 2.39 13.63
CA ARG A 103 5.84 3.10 14.81
C ARG A 103 6.50 4.43 14.50
N LYS A 104 7.47 4.43 13.58
CA LYS A 104 8.36 5.57 13.28
C LYS A 104 7.98 6.32 12.01
N LYS A 105 7.06 5.73 11.25
CA LYS A 105 6.64 6.15 9.93
C LYS A 105 5.13 6.11 9.84
N GLN A 106 4.57 6.85 8.91
CA GLN A 106 3.19 6.74 8.46
C GLN A 106 3.19 6.43 6.98
N LEU A 107 2.40 5.44 6.57
CA LEU A 107 2.06 5.22 5.17
C LEU A 107 0.84 6.08 4.86
N CYS A 108 0.98 7.00 3.92
CA CYS A 108 -0.03 7.98 3.57
C CYS A 108 -0.50 7.75 2.15
N VAL A 109 -1.79 7.88 1.92
CA VAL A 109 -2.43 7.58 0.63
C VAL A 109 -3.26 8.78 0.20
N ARG A 110 -3.13 9.18 -1.07
CA ARG A 110 -4.00 10.18 -1.68
C ARG A 110 -5.01 9.49 -2.57
N TYR A 111 -6.28 9.79 -2.35
CA TYR A 111 -7.39 9.28 -3.16
C TYR A 111 -7.99 10.41 -3.99
N VAL A 112 -8.44 10.09 -5.19
CA VAL A 112 -9.23 11.01 -6.02
C VAL A 112 -10.37 10.26 -6.70
N PRO A 113 -11.45 10.95 -7.09
CA PRO A 113 -12.49 10.38 -7.93
C PRO A 113 -11.92 9.88 -9.27
N ARG A 114 -12.21 8.63 -9.62
CA ARG A 114 -11.71 7.94 -10.82
C ARG A 114 -12.03 8.68 -12.12
N ASP A 115 -13.18 9.32 -12.19
CA ASP A 115 -13.65 10.11 -13.34
C ASP A 115 -12.83 11.38 -13.58
N THR A 116 -12.19 11.91 -12.54
CA THR A 116 -11.31 13.08 -12.61
C THR A 116 -9.81 12.73 -12.67
N ALA A 117 -9.48 11.46 -12.47
CA ALA A 117 -8.10 10.99 -12.42
C ALA A 117 -7.50 10.86 -13.84
N VAL A 118 -6.27 11.34 -14.03
CA VAL A 118 -5.52 11.19 -15.29
C VAL A 118 -4.83 9.81 -15.33
N ASP A 119 -4.20 9.45 -14.22
CA ASP A 119 -3.60 8.16 -13.95
C ASP A 119 -3.90 7.75 -12.50
N ALA A 120 -3.56 6.51 -12.17
CA ALA A 120 -3.69 6.00 -10.83
C ALA A 120 -2.61 4.97 -10.54
N VAL A 121 -2.31 4.78 -9.26
CA VAL A 121 -1.45 3.68 -8.82
C VAL A 121 -2.14 2.37 -9.18
N CYS A 122 -1.46 1.50 -9.92
CA CYS A 122 -1.98 0.19 -10.34
C CYS A 122 -1.18 -0.97 -9.76
N ASP A 123 -0.03 -0.71 -9.14
CA ASP A 123 0.77 -1.73 -8.47
C ASP A 123 1.53 -1.15 -7.28
N LEU A 124 1.76 -1.99 -6.27
CA LEU A 124 2.47 -1.66 -5.03
C LEU A 124 3.36 -2.83 -4.66
N ILE A 125 4.65 -2.58 -4.52
CA ILE A 125 5.67 -3.59 -4.20
C ILE A 125 6.56 -3.14 -3.05
N ILE A 126 7.22 -4.11 -2.43
CA ILE A 126 8.15 -3.89 -1.32
C ILE A 126 9.49 -4.51 -1.69
N LEU A 127 10.58 -3.77 -1.49
CA LEU A 127 11.95 -4.21 -1.71
C LEU A 127 12.68 -4.33 -0.37
N THR A 128 13.51 -5.36 -0.21
CA THR A 128 14.29 -5.60 1.02
C THR A 128 15.79 -5.47 0.79
N ARG A 129 16.27 -5.64 -0.44
CA ARG A 129 17.70 -5.50 -0.79
C ARG A 129 17.95 -4.30 -1.69
N GLN A 130 17.11 -4.13 -2.72
CA GLN A 130 17.28 -3.07 -3.69
C GLN A 130 16.68 -1.77 -3.15
N LYS A 131 17.48 -0.70 -3.08
CA LYS A 131 16.98 0.63 -2.73
C LYS A 131 16.47 1.42 -3.93
N LYS A 132 16.86 1.02 -5.14
CA LYS A 132 16.40 1.67 -6.37
C LYS A 132 15.13 0.97 -6.84
N PRO A 133 14.03 1.70 -7.11
CA PRO A 133 12.83 1.12 -7.72
C PRO A 133 13.14 0.44 -9.06
N PRO A 134 12.51 -0.71 -9.36
CA PRO A 134 12.53 -1.30 -10.70
C PRO A 134 11.99 -0.36 -11.77
N ASN A 135 12.25 -0.65 -13.05
CA ASN A 135 11.78 0.17 -14.16
C ASN A 135 10.26 0.37 -14.13
N GLY A 136 9.83 1.64 -14.21
CA GLY A 136 8.43 2.04 -14.17
C GLY A 136 7.83 2.15 -12.77
N TYR A 137 8.59 1.86 -11.71
CA TYR A 137 8.18 2.11 -10.33
C TYR A 137 8.77 3.42 -9.80
N SER A 138 8.00 4.09 -8.96
CA SER A 138 8.40 5.23 -8.13
C SER A 138 8.55 4.79 -6.68
N MET A 139 9.37 5.51 -5.91
CA MET A 139 9.57 5.26 -4.48
C MET A 139 8.58 6.09 -3.66
N ALA A 140 7.80 5.45 -2.80
CA ALA A 140 6.98 6.13 -1.78
C ALA A 140 7.79 6.49 -0.54
N GLY A 141 8.81 5.69 -0.20
CA GLY A 141 9.74 5.89 0.90
C GLY A 141 10.06 4.59 1.65
N ASP A 142 10.79 4.71 2.76
CA ASP A 142 11.30 3.57 3.52
C ASP A 142 10.57 3.37 4.86
N ILE A 143 10.21 2.13 5.18
CA ILE A 143 9.64 1.70 6.46
C ILE A 143 10.53 0.59 7.04
N ASP A 144 11.16 0.85 8.19
CA ASP A 144 12.00 -0.11 8.93
C ASP A 144 13.07 -0.85 8.09
N GLY A 145 13.54 -0.22 7.01
CA GLY A 145 14.56 -0.75 6.10
C GLY A 145 14.02 -1.41 4.83
N LEU A 146 12.70 -1.46 4.68
CA LEU A 146 12.00 -1.93 3.48
C LEU A 146 11.60 -0.71 2.63
N THR A 147 11.88 -0.76 1.34
CA THR A 147 11.55 0.32 0.40
C THR A 147 10.19 0.05 -0.23
N ILE A 148 9.24 0.96 -0.01
CA ILE A 148 7.90 0.90 -0.59
C ILE A 148 7.94 1.57 -1.96
N CYS A 149 7.53 0.84 -3.00
CA CYS A 149 7.47 1.35 -4.37
C CYS A 149 6.08 1.15 -4.95
N TYR A 150 5.68 2.04 -5.85
CA TYR A 150 4.40 1.96 -6.53
C TYR A 150 4.56 2.29 -8.01
N LYS A 151 3.58 1.89 -8.82
CA LYS A 151 3.59 2.14 -10.26
C LYS A 151 2.27 2.75 -10.71
N PHE A 152 2.37 3.78 -11.54
CA PHE A 152 1.20 4.36 -12.22
C PHE A 152 0.78 3.52 -13.44
N GLY A 153 -0.52 3.51 -13.69
CA GLY A 153 -1.13 2.88 -14.85
C GLY A 153 -2.23 3.76 -15.45
N VAL A 154 -2.55 3.48 -16.71
CA VAL A 154 -3.70 4.09 -17.38
C VAL A 154 -4.98 3.57 -16.75
N ILE A 155 -5.93 4.47 -16.52
CA ILE A 155 -7.24 4.11 -15.98
C ILE A 155 -8.12 3.57 -17.13
N PRO A 156 -8.53 2.29 -17.13
CA PRO A 156 -9.38 1.76 -18.17
C PRO A 156 -10.77 2.41 -18.14
N PRO A 157 -11.59 2.32 -19.19
CA PRO A 157 -13.01 2.66 -19.10
C PRO A 157 -13.73 1.79 -18.05
N MET A 158 -14.84 2.29 -17.48
CA MET A 158 -15.76 1.42 -16.74
C MET A 158 -16.49 0.55 -17.79
N GLY A 159 -16.35 -0.77 -17.68
CA GLY A 159 -17.05 -1.74 -18.53
C GLY A 159 -18.52 -1.89 -18.16
#